data_AF-A0A817Q7V5-F1
#
_entry.id   AF-A0A817Q7V5-F1
#
_cell.length_a   1.000
_cell.length_b   1.000
_cell.length_c   1.000
_cell.angle_alpha   90.00
_cell.angle_beta   90.00
_cell.angle_gamma   90.00
#
_symmetry.space_group_name_H-M   'P 1'
#
loop_
_entity.id
_entity.type
_entity.pdbx_description
1 polymer ?
#
loop_
_entity_poly.entity_id
_entity_poly.type
_entity_poly.pdbx_seq_one_letter_code
_entity_poly.pdbx_strand_id
1 'polypeptide(L)'
;MNQSSVQLLDLPDEVLLNILKKLDNVDVLYALLGIDNERLNSLAREETFSKTLSLVSIIHNTTMVDSILDRFFNYILPQIHDNVKCLTIEPAFMERILLAANYSNLTELKIINFQRDNSSRYFADDSSLRHIFKRQITKLDLFVKDCEREVGSLKDYTKNVFAQVLTSFENLNHLNVTGTMIPASPGLSICYLSSNTFSSSTLTYLCINVSYFTDCLCLLDGRLKHLSTFIVRIYCMDTDLSIVHNLSELPNMEVFSLIHYGLIEEYNDKFVSLVRRMLYLEKLTLYLRIACPSVYMDPISLISEFSVNTSRLHSFNFYLSTENNKNDLARSLSNNNIKQNFTNTGYQEVSSIVSFSACTATHHVFTLPFEFVKLLGIGNIFPNIVFKNVIELCVRDMVPFEHEFFLRIAQAFPRLQRFYISDLSSQSHNWKKSTDIVEPHQIVEYPHLTFLDITRVSIKYVEQLLDETKTHLPSLTELHVRYEDLRVVTEDFTRELTRRNCAKVTRLKTWREIVGSKDFYIYFPLL
;
A
#
# COMPACT_ATOMS: atom_id res chain seq x y z
N MET A 1 40.65 -19.92 23.08
CA MET A 1 40.53 -19.08 21.86
C MET A 1 40.24 -17.67 22.33
N ASN A 2 41.20 -16.74 22.18
CA ASN A 2 41.00 -15.33 22.52
C ASN A 2 40.17 -14.69 21.40
N GLN A 3 38.87 -14.48 21.64
CA GLN A 3 38.07 -13.63 20.75
C GLN A 3 38.56 -12.20 20.92
N SER A 4 39.29 -11.67 19.93
CA SER A 4 39.55 -10.24 19.85
C SER A 4 38.24 -9.54 19.53
N SER A 5 37.64 -8.87 20.51
CA SER A 5 36.54 -7.95 20.26
C SER A 5 37.12 -6.72 19.56
N VAL A 6 36.98 -6.63 18.24
CA VAL A 6 37.21 -5.38 17.51
C VAL A 6 36.18 -4.39 18.05
N GLN A 7 36.62 -3.32 18.71
CA GLN A 7 35.67 -2.30 19.15
C GLN A 7 35.27 -1.47 17.93
N LEU A 8 34.02 -1.00 17.89
CA LEU A 8 33.52 -0.20 16.76
C LEU A 8 34.43 1.01 16.47
N LEU A 9 34.99 1.61 17.52
CA LEU A 9 35.89 2.75 17.44
C LEU A 9 37.27 2.44 16.83
N ASP A 10 37.64 1.15 16.72
CA ASP A 10 38.90 0.72 16.11
C ASP A 10 38.81 0.63 14.58
N LEU A 11 37.59 0.73 14.02
CA LEU A 11 37.37 0.68 12.58
C LEU A 11 37.84 1.97 11.90
N PRO A 12 38.32 1.93 10.64
CA PRO A 12 38.60 3.12 9.82
C PRO A 12 37.35 3.98 9.56
N ASP A 13 37.54 5.27 9.27
CA ASP A 13 36.43 6.22 9.06
C ASP A 13 35.54 5.82 7.89
N GLU A 14 36.13 5.29 6.82
CA GLU A 14 35.40 4.85 5.63
C GLU A 14 34.45 3.69 5.95
N VAL A 15 34.87 2.79 6.85
CA VAL A 15 34.07 1.65 7.31
C VAL A 15 32.95 2.14 8.23
N LEU A 16 33.27 3.04 9.16
CA LEU A 16 32.29 3.65 10.05
C LEU A 16 31.23 4.42 9.26
N LEU A 17 31.60 5.24 8.29
CA LEU A 17 30.66 5.95 7.42
C LEU A 17 29.77 4.98 6.65
N ASN A 18 30.31 3.88 6.13
CA ASN A 18 29.51 2.87 5.44
C ASN A 18 28.53 2.14 6.36
N ILE A 19 28.87 1.98 7.64
CA ILE A 19 27.95 1.44 8.66
C ILE A 19 26.89 2.49 8.99
N LEU A 20 27.28 3.72 9.33
CA LEU A 20 26.37 4.81 9.69
C LEU A 20 25.38 5.14 8.57
N LYS A 21 25.80 5.08 7.31
CA LYS A 21 24.92 5.27 6.12
C LYS A 21 23.82 4.22 5.99
N LYS A 22 23.96 3.07 6.66
CA LYS A 22 22.95 2.01 6.64
C LYS A 22 22.02 2.04 7.86
N LEU A 23 22.34 2.87 8.86
CA LEU A 23 21.54 3.05 10.06
C LEU A 23 20.62 4.27 9.91
N ASP A 24 19.47 4.23 10.55
CA ASP A 24 18.63 5.42 10.67
C ASP A 24 19.34 6.45 11.56
N ASN A 25 19.14 7.75 11.29
CA ASN A 25 19.85 8.79 12.04
C ASN A 25 19.56 8.71 13.55
N VAL A 26 18.36 8.28 13.94
CA VAL A 26 18.03 8.02 15.35
C VAL A 26 18.96 6.94 15.92
N ASP A 27 19.14 5.81 15.25
CA ASP A 27 20.02 4.73 15.72
C ASP A 27 21.47 5.19 15.83
N VAL A 28 21.92 6.03 14.89
CA VAL A 28 23.24 6.67 14.98
C VAL A 28 23.30 7.53 16.24
N LEU A 29 22.33 8.41 16.48
CA LEU A 29 22.31 9.26 17.67
C LEU A 29 22.26 8.44 18.98
N TYR A 30 21.55 7.31 18.97
CA TYR A 30 21.55 6.36 20.09
C TYR A 30 22.93 5.74 20.31
N ALA A 31 23.60 5.30 19.25
CA ALA A 31 24.95 4.75 19.33
C ALA A 31 25.98 5.77 19.84
N LEU A 32 25.70 7.06 19.70
CA LEU A 32 26.54 8.15 20.19
C LEU A 32 26.23 8.58 21.64
N LEU A 33 25.18 8.03 22.26
CA LEU A 33 24.81 8.40 23.63
C LEU A 33 25.87 7.92 24.63
N GLY A 34 26.36 8.82 25.48
CA GLY A 34 27.37 8.50 26.50
C GLY A 34 28.80 8.34 25.96
N ILE A 35 28.98 8.45 24.64
CA ILE A 35 30.29 8.48 24.00
C ILE A 35 30.62 9.95 23.68
N ASP A 36 31.54 10.53 24.44
CA ASP A 36 32.11 11.84 24.12
C ASP A 36 33.32 11.63 23.20
N ASN A 37 33.05 11.49 21.90
CA ASN A 37 34.07 11.15 20.91
C ASN A 37 34.01 12.12 19.73
N GLU A 38 35.01 12.99 19.64
CA GLU A 38 35.13 13.99 18.58
C GLU A 38 35.16 13.39 17.17
N ARG A 39 35.72 12.19 17.01
CA ARG A 39 35.78 11.49 15.72
C ARG A 39 34.38 11.18 15.22
N LEU A 40 33.52 10.63 16.08
CA LEU A 40 32.14 10.33 15.72
C LEU A 40 31.30 11.61 15.49
N ASN A 41 31.54 12.66 16.27
CA ASN A 41 30.94 13.98 16.02
C ASN A 41 31.36 14.53 14.65
N SER A 42 32.62 14.37 14.25
CA SER A 42 33.11 14.73 12.92
C SER A 42 32.41 13.93 11.82
N LEU A 43 32.24 12.61 12.01
CA LEU A 43 31.55 11.76 11.03
C LEU A 43 30.06 12.13 10.90
N ALA A 44 29.38 12.49 11.99
CA ALA A 44 28.00 12.95 11.96
C ALA A 44 27.82 14.30 11.23
N ARG A 45 28.90 15.09 11.09
CA ARG A 45 28.91 16.35 10.33
C ARG A 45 29.18 16.17 8.85
N GLU A 46 29.62 14.98 8.41
CA GLU A 46 29.87 14.77 6.99
C GLU A 46 28.61 15.06 6.17
N GLU A 47 28.80 15.74 5.04
CA GLU A 47 27.72 16.13 4.14
C GLU A 47 26.87 14.92 3.73
N THR A 48 27.51 13.77 3.48
CA THR A 48 26.79 12.56 3.06
C THR A 48 25.77 12.08 4.11
N PHE A 49 26.08 12.26 5.39
CA PHE A 49 25.18 11.88 6.49
C PHE A 49 24.19 13.00 6.82
N SER A 50 24.64 14.25 6.82
CA SER A 50 23.81 15.39 7.22
C SER A 50 22.83 15.86 6.14
N LYS A 51 23.02 15.45 4.87
CA LYS A 51 22.12 15.80 3.77
C LYS A 51 20.71 15.25 3.92
N THR A 52 20.57 14.07 4.52
CA THR A 52 19.29 13.42 4.78
C THR A 52 19.18 13.08 6.26
N LEU A 53 18.19 13.68 6.93
CA LEU A 53 17.87 13.39 8.31
C LEU A 53 16.57 12.59 8.40
N SER A 54 16.58 11.49 9.15
CA SER A 54 15.40 10.67 9.44
C SER A 54 15.17 10.58 10.95
N LEU A 55 14.05 11.13 11.42
CA LEU A 55 13.55 11.04 12.80
C LEU A 55 12.21 10.27 12.83
N VAL A 56 12.25 9.04 12.35
CA VAL A 56 11.13 8.09 12.43
C VAL A 56 11.31 7.24 13.67
N SER A 57 10.32 7.19 14.56
CA SER A 57 10.45 6.40 15.77
C SER A 57 10.29 4.89 15.50
N ILE A 58 11.24 4.09 15.98
CA ILE A 58 11.05 2.65 16.26
C ILE A 58 10.75 2.45 17.77
N ILE A 59 10.67 3.52 18.56
CA ILE A 59 11.01 3.46 19.98
C ILE A 59 9.77 3.59 20.85
N HIS A 60 9.27 2.43 21.30
CA HIS A 60 8.20 2.27 22.28
C HIS A 60 8.57 2.73 23.71
N ASN A 61 9.64 3.52 23.91
CA ASN A 61 10.14 3.89 25.24
C ASN A 61 10.50 5.38 25.32
N THR A 62 9.57 6.21 25.81
CA THR A 62 9.53 7.67 25.62
C THR A 62 10.55 8.46 26.45
N THR A 63 10.96 7.98 27.63
CA THR A 63 11.74 8.80 28.58
C THR A 63 13.22 8.92 28.23
N MET A 64 13.84 7.86 27.72
CA MET A 64 15.25 7.90 27.31
C MET A 64 15.44 8.76 26.05
N VAL A 65 14.43 8.77 25.17
CA VAL A 65 14.41 9.46 23.87
C VAL A 65 14.59 10.97 24.00
N ASP A 66 13.98 11.61 25.00
CA ASP A 66 13.98 13.07 25.10
C ASP A 66 15.38 13.66 25.34
N SER A 67 16.18 13.02 26.20
CA SER A 67 17.55 13.46 26.47
C SER A 67 18.47 13.36 25.25
N ILE A 68 18.25 12.34 24.40
CA ILE A 68 19.02 12.14 23.17
C ILE A 68 18.65 13.21 22.16
N LEU A 69 17.34 13.43 22.00
CA LEU A 69 16.81 14.47 21.13
C LEU A 69 17.27 15.85 21.58
N ASP A 70 17.28 16.15 22.88
CA ASP A 70 17.81 17.39 23.41
C ASP A 70 19.28 17.57 23.07
N ARG A 71 20.11 16.52 23.23
CA ARG A 71 21.51 16.60 22.84
C ARG A 71 21.65 16.83 21.33
N PHE A 72 20.87 16.13 20.52
CA PHE A 72 20.90 16.30 19.08
C PHE A 72 20.52 17.73 18.68
N PHE A 73 19.38 18.23 19.14
CA PHE A 73 18.87 19.56 18.80
C PHE A 73 19.76 20.69 19.32
N ASN A 74 20.37 20.53 20.50
CA ASN A 74 21.19 21.61 21.09
C ASN A 74 22.65 21.60 20.63
N TYR A 75 23.21 20.44 20.28
CA TYR A 75 24.65 20.34 19.98
C TYR A 75 24.97 19.94 18.54
N ILE A 76 24.24 18.98 17.97
CA ILE A 76 24.58 18.43 16.65
C ILE A 76 23.88 19.21 15.55
N LEU A 77 22.56 19.39 15.67
CA LEU A 77 21.75 20.06 14.65
C LEU A 77 22.27 21.48 14.30
N PRO A 78 22.66 22.34 15.25
CA PRO A 78 23.19 23.68 14.96
C PRO A 78 24.46 23.65 14.08
N GLN A 79 25.15 22.52 14.00
CA GLN A 79 26.39 22.38 13.26
C GLN A 79 26.17 21.76 11.87
N ILE A 80 25.00 21.18 11.62
CA ILE A 80 24.71 20.45 10.38
C ILE A 80 23.48 20.95 9.63
N HIS A 81 22.67 21.85 10.21
CA HIS A 81 21.38 22.25 9.64
C HIS A 81 21.50 22.81 8.21
N ASP A 82 22.59 23.52 7.90
CA ASP A 82 22.83 24.07 6.57
C ASP A 82 23.06 22.97 5.52
N ASN A 83 23.48 21.77 5.92
CA ASN A 83 23.68 20.66 4.99
C ASN A 83 22.38 19.89 4.71
N VAL A 84 21.36 20.03 5.56
CA VAL A 84 20.14 19.23 5.50
C VAL A 84 19.30 19.63 4.30
N LYS A 85 19.20 18.73 3.32
CA LYS A 85 18.36 18.90 2.12
C LYS A 85 17.03 18.16 2.23
N CYS A 86 17.03 17.00 2.88
CA CYS A 86 15.88 16.13 3.02
C CYS A 86 15.64 15.79 4.49
N LEU A 87 14.39 15.92 4.93
CA LEU A 87 13.98 15.63 6.29
C LEU A 87 12.79 14.66 6.31
N THR A 88 12.97 13.49 6.93
CA THR A 88 11.90 12.52 7.22
C THR A 88 11.55 12.56 8.69
N ILE A 89 10.29 12.84 9.03
CA ILE A 89 9.86 13.13 10.41
C ILE A 89 8.46 12.61 10.70
N GLU A 90 8.19 12.34 11.98
CA GLU A 90 6.84 12.18 12.50
C GLU A 90 6.26 13.52 12.97
N PRO A 91 4.93 13.72 12.93
CA PRO A 91 4.28 14.93 13.40
C PRO A 91 4.66 15.33 14.83
N ALA A 92 4.95 14.37 15.72
CA ALA A 92 5.35 14.64 17.10
C ALA A 92 6.66 15.47 17.21
N PHE A 93 7.53 15.40 16.21
CA PHE A 93 8.83 16.08 16.22
C PHE A 93 8.87 17.33 15.33
N MET A 94 7.87 17.54 14.47
CA MET A 94 7.85 18.60 13.44
C MET A 94 8.22 19.98 13.96
N GLU A 95 7.51 20.46 14.98
CA GLU A 95 7.71 21.81 15.51
C GLU A 95 9.09 21.95 16.15
N ARG A 96 9.49 20.96 16.95
CA ARG A 96 10.77 20.97 17.65
C ARG A 96 11.95 21.00 16.69
N ILE A 97 11.94 20.17 15.64
CA ILE A 97 13.05 20.14 14.68
C ILE A 97 13.04 21.33 13.73
N LEU A 98 11.89 21.65 13.12
CA LEU A 98 11.83 22.68 12.08
C LEU A 98 12.03 24.10 12.65
N LEU A 99 11.77 24.31 13.95
CA LEU A 99 12.06 25.58 14.63
C LEU A 99 13.43 25.62 15.33
N ALA A 100 14.12 24.49 15.49
CA ALA A 100 15.40 24.46 16.20
C ALA A 100 16.56 25.10 15.41
N ALA A 101 16.43 25.21 14.08
CA ALA A 101 17.46 25.78 13.23
C ALA A 101 16.89 26.44 11.97
N ASN A 102 17.71 27.26 11.31
CA ASN A 102 17.37 27.83 10.01
C ASN A 102 17.91 26.93 8.89
N TYR A 103 17.04 26.11 8.31
CA TYR A 103 17.43 25.19 7.26
C TYR A 103 17.48 25.88 5.88
N SER A 104 18.60 26.51 5.54
CA SER A 104 18.71 27.25 4.27
C SER A 104 18.58 26.37 3.02
N ASN A 105 18.91 25.08 3.12
CA ASN A 105 18.96 24.13 2.01
C ASN A 105 17.86 23.05 2.05
N LEU A 106 16.92 23.10 3.01
CA LEU A 106 15.86 22.11 3.13
C LEU A 106 14.84 22.27 2.02
N THR A 107 14.84 21.35 1.06
CA THR A 107 13.92 21.36 -0.09
C THR A 107 12.95 20.19 -0.11
N GLU A 108 13.25 19.12 0.63
CA GLU A 108 12.45 17.88 0.63
C GLU A 108 11.97 17.55 2.05
N LEU A 109 10.65 17.39 2.21
CA LEU A 109 10.02 17.03 3.47
C LEU A 109 9.21 15.74 3.31
N LYS A 110 9.47 14.77 4.17
CA LYS A 110 8.72 13.51 4.25
C LYS A 110 8.11 13.39 5.64
N ILE A 111 6.78 13.40 5.70
CA ILE A 111 6.04 13.30 6.95
C ILE A 111 5.36 11.94 6.99
N ILE A 112 5.71 11.13 7.98
CA ILE A 112 5.18 9.78 8.15
C ILE A 112 4.22 9.71 9.34
N ASN A 113 3.30 8.74 9.32
CA ASN A 113 2.28 8.58 10.36
C ASN A 113 1.44 9.86 10.57
N PHE A 114 1.17 10.60 9.50
CA PHE A 114 0.41 11.84 9.57
C PHE A 114 -1.07 11.55 9.84
N GLN A 115 -1.60 12.07 10.94
CA GLN A 115 -3.02 11.99 11.28
C GLN A 115 -3.74 13.29 10.98
N ARG A 116 -5.05 13.23 10.75
CA ARG A 116 -5.91 14.39 10.46
C ARG A 116 -5.69 15.58 11.40
N ASP A 117 -5.62 15.35 12.71
CA ASP A 117 -5.58 16.42 13.71
C ASP A 117 -4.29 17.26 13.63
N ASN A 118 -3.22 16.66 13.11
CA ASN A 118 -1.95 17.35 12.88
C ASN A 118 -2.05 18.45 11.82
N SER A 119 -3.00 18.35 10.89
CA SER A 119 -3.12 19.30 9.79
C SER A 119 -3.47 20.70 10.27
N SER A 120 -4.45 20.81 11.17
CA SER A 120 -4.82 22.10 11.76
C SER A 120 -3.69 22.70 12.59
N ARG A 121 -2.86 21.87 13.24
CA ARG A 121 -1.74 22.34 14.05
C ARG A 121 -0.59 22.87 13.19
N TYR A 122 -0.25 22.18 12.11
CA TYR A 122 0.99 22.47 11.38
C TYR A 122 0.79 23.24 10.08
N PHE A 123 -0.35 23.10 9.42
CA PHE A 123 -0.62 23.70 8.11
C PHE A 123 -1.60 24.86 8.15
N ALA A 124 -2.10 25.25 9.33
CA ALA A 124 -2.93 26.46 9.45
C ALA A 124 -2.15 27.73 9.06
N ASP A 125 -2.89 28.77 8.65
CA ASP A 125 -2.34 30.04 8.18
C ASP A 125 -1.52 30.80 9.24
N ASP A 126 -1.74 30.52 10.52
CA ASP A 126 -1.05 31.07 11.69
C ASP A 126 0.08 30.16 12.21
N SER A 127 0.34 29.01 11.56
CA SER A 127 1.43 28.11 11.91
C SER A 127 2.79 28.80 11.84
N SER A 128 3.61 28.61 12.88
CA SER A 128 5.00 29.07 12.93
C SER A 128 5.85 28.49 11.79
N LEU A 129 5.47 27.34 11.24
CA LEU A 129 6.18 26.62 10.17
C LEU A 129 5.85 27.13 8.77
N ARG A 130 4.84 28.00 8.62
CA ARG A 130 4.33 28.45 7.32
C ARG A 130 5.41 29.03 6.41
N HIS A 131 6.36 29.77 6.97
CA HIS A 131 7.44 30.38 6.21
C HIS A 131 8.38 29.35 5.57
N ILE A 132 8.59 28.19 6.22
CA ILE A 132 9.40 27.08 5.71
C ILE A 132 8.66 26.42 4.54
N PHE A 133 7.39 26.08 4.74
CA PHE A 133 6.57 25.40 3.72
C PHE A 133 6.36 26.23 2.47
N LYS A 134 6.08 27.52 2.61
CA LYS A 134 5.85 28.40 1.46
C LYS A 134 7.10 28.64 0.63
N ARG A 135 8.26 28.84 1.28
CA ARG A 135 9.45 29.34 0.59
C ARG A 135 10.39 28.24 0.12
N GLN A 136 10.63 27.23 0.94
CA GLN A 136 11.79 26.35 0.77
C GLN A 136 11.42 24.97 0.23
N ILE A 137 10.28 24.42 0.67
CA ILE A 137 9.91 23.04 0.33
C ILE A 137 9.40 22.95 -1.10
N THR A 138 10.14 22.20 -1.92
CA THR A 138 9.77 21.90 -3.31
C THR A 138 9.21 20.49 -3.46
N LYS A 139 9.50 19.58 -2.52
CA LYS A 139 9.01 18.20 -2.54
C LYS A 139 8.42 17.79 -1.20
N LEU A 140 7.19 17.29 -1.24
CA LEU A 140 6.46 16.81 -0.08
C LEU A 140 6.00 15.36 -0.27
N ASP A 141 6.42 14.48 0.62
CA ASP A 141 5.94 13.11 0.76
C ASP A 141 5.14 12.98 2.08
N LEU A 142 3.83 12.86 1.99
CA LEU A 142 2.91 12.74 3.13
C LEU A 142 2.35 11.31 3.21
N PHE A 143 2.64 10.59 4.29
CA PHE A 143 2.09 9.26 4.57
C PHE A 143 1.06 9.35 5.69
N VAL A 144 -0.20 9.37 5.30
CA VAL A 144 -1.35 9.48 6.18
C VAL A 144 -1.65 8.13 6.85
N LYS A 145 -1.84 8.15 8.18
CA LYS A 145 -2.20 6.97 8.96
C LYS A 145 -3.37 7.30 9.89
N ASP A 146 -4.58 7.33 9.33
CA ASP A 146 -5.80 7.44 10.13
C ASP A 146 -6.33 6.03 10.43
N CYS A 147 -6.17 5.62 11.69
CA CYS A 147 -6.56 4.30 12.17
C CYS A 147 -7.95 4.30 12.84
N GLU A 148 -8.57 5.48 13.02
CA GLU A 148 -9.82 5.63 13.76
C GLU A 148 -11.05 5.43 12.88
N ARG A 149 -12.04 4.71 13.41
CA ARG A 149 -13.29 4.36 12.69
C ARG A 149 -14.25 5.54 12.52
N GLU A 150 -14.04 6.61 13.27
CA GLU A 150 -14.82 7.85 13.16
C GLU A 150 -14.08 8.85 12.28
N VAL A 151 -13.84 8.46 11.04
CA VAL A 151 -13.57 9.47 10.04
C VAL A 151 -14.81 10.37 10.01
N GLY A 152 -14.64 11.63 10.42
CA GLY A 152 -15.66 12.67 10.22
C GLY A 152 -16.10 12.73 8.75
N SER A 153 -17.04 13.60 8.41
CA SER A 153 -17.54 13.64 7.03
C SER A 153 -16.39 13.79 6.02
N LEU A 154 -16.52 13.17 4.84
CA LEU A 154 -15.55 13.30 3.73
C LEU A 154 -15.20 14.77 3.44
N LYS A 155 -16.19 15.65 3.59
CA LYS A 155 -16.05 17.10 3.50
C LYS A 155 -15.09 17.66 4.55
N ASP A 156 -15.28 17.31 5.82
CA ASP A 156 -14.42 17.79 6.90
C ASP A 156 -13.00 17.28 6.73
N TYR A 157 -12.85 16.01 6.32
CA TYR A 157 -11.54 15.46 6.05
C TYR A 157 -10.83 16.20 4.91
N THR A 158 -11.52 16.38 3.79
CA THR A 158 -10.97 17.08 2.62
C THR A 158 -10.56 18.52 2.96
N LYS A 159 -11.42 19.25 3.69
CA LYS A 159 -11.12 20.63 4.08
C LYS A 159 -10.01 20.73 5.11
N ASN A 160 -10.02 19.87 6.12
CA ASN A 160 -9.08 20.00 7.24
C ASN A 160 -7.70 19.44 6.90
N VAL A 161 -7.61 18.44 6.03
CA VAL A 161 -6.35 17.80 5.65
C VAL A 161 -5.87 18.31 4.30
N PHE A 162 -6.57 17.95 3.23
CA PHE A 162 -6.09 18.22 1.87
C PHE A 162 -6.04 19.71 1.54
N ALA A 163 -7.06 20.50 1.90
CA ALA A 163 -7.05 21.92 1.57
C ALA A 163 -5.85 22.62 2.22
N GLN A 164 -5.59 22.36 3.50
CA GLN A 164 -4.48 22.94 4.24
C GLN A 164 -3.12 22.57 3.63
N VAL A 165 -2.93 21.29 3.28
CA VAL A 165 -1.70 20.84 2.60
C VAL A 165 -1.55 21.52 1.24
N LEU A 166 -2.61 21.60 0.43
CA LEU A 166 -2.54 22.18 -0.91
C LEU A 166 -2.35 23.70 -0.91
N THR A 167 -2.78 24.40 0.15
CA THR A 167 -2.61 25.85 0.29
C THR A 167 -1.32 26.26 1.01
N SER A 168 -0.68 25.35 1.74
CA SER A 168 0.49 25.67 2.57
C SER A 168 1.79 25.84 1.79
N PHE A 169 1.87 25.32 0.56
CA PHE A 169 3.11 25.28 -0.20
C PHE A 169 2.96 25.95 -1.56
N GLU A 170 3.79 26.97 -1.81
CA GLU A 170 3.73 27.80 -3.02
C GLU A 170 4.71 27.32 -4.11
N ASN A 171 5.73 26.54 -3.74
CA ASN A 171 6.84 26.14 -4.63
C ASN A 171 6.95 24.62 -4.86
N LEU A 172 5.89 23.85 -4.58
CA LEU A 172 5.95 22.38 -4.80
C LEU A 172 6.08 22.04 -6.27
N ASN A 173 7.12 21.28 -6.62
CA ASN A 173 7.20 20.57 -7.89
C ASN A 173 6.79 19.09 -7.75
N HIS A 174 6.83 18.54 -6.53
CA HIS A 174 6.52 17.16 -6.25
C HIS A 174 5.64 17.03 -5.01
N LEU A 175 4.45 16.47 -5.19
CA LEU A 175 3.52 16.17 -4.10
C LEU A 175 3.13 14.69 -4.15
N ASN A 176 3.33 14.00 -3.05
CA ASN A 176 2.93 12.62 -2.89
C ASN A 176 2.15 12.48 -1.57
N VAL A 177 0.84 12.28 -1.66
CA VAL A 177 -0.03 12.02 -0.51
C VAL A 177 -0.53 10.59 -0.62
N THR A 178 0.10 9.71 0.15
CA THR A 178 -0.35 8.31 0.29
C THR A 178 -0.92 8.08 1.67
N GLY A 179 -1.77 7.09 1.82
CA GLY A 179 -2.31 6.69 3.11
C GLY A 179 -2.32 5.19 3.28
N THR A 180 -2.45 4.74 4.52
CA THR A 180 -2.80 3.34 4.79
C THR A 180 -4.11 3.02 4.09
N MET A 181 -4.09 2.05 3.18
CA MET A 181 -5.21 1.61 2.35
C MET A 181 -6.31 0.89 3.14
N ILE A 182 -6.68 1.44 4.30
CA ILE A 182 -7.90 1.02 4.98
C ILE A 182 -9.05 1.63 4.16
N PRO A 183 -10.05 0.85 3.72
CA PRO A 183 -11.20 1.35 2.96
C PRO A 183 -11.95 2.52 3.61
N ALA A 184 -11.66 2.82 4.88
CA ALA A 184 -12.27 3.87 5.65
C ALA A 184 -11.58 5.24 5.51
N SER A 185 -10.33 5.34 5.04
CA SER A 185 -9.69 6.66 4.90
C SER A 185 -10.24 7.36 3.65
N PRO A 186 -10.93 8.51 3.79
CA PRO A 186 -11.49 9.21 2.64
C PRO A 186 -10.38 9.74 1.73
N GLY A 187 -10.54 9.56 0.44
CA GLY A 187 -9.68 10.23 -0.55
C GLY A 187 -10.03 11.71 -0.65
N LEU A 188 -9.18 12.46 -1.36
CA LEU A 188 -9.49 13.84 -1.71
C LEU A 188 -10.81 13.92 -2.49
N SER A 189 -11.72 14.81 -2.10
CA SER A 189 -12.89 15.18 -2.90
C SER A 189 -12.93 16.67 -3.25
N ILE A 190 -12.81 16.96 -4.53
CA ILE A 190 -12.58 18.32 -5.06
C ILE A 190 -13.85 19.16 -5.02
N CYS A 191 -15.02 18.54 -4.99
CA CYS A 191 -16.28 19.28 -4.82
C CYS A 191 -16.32 20.09 -3.52
N TYR A 192 -15.47 19.77 -2.54
CA TYR A 192 -15.34 20.52 -1.28
C TYR A 192 -14.16 21.51 -1.25
N LEU A 193 -13.40 21.61 -2.34
CA LEU A 193 -12.29 22.52 -2.50
C LEU A 193 -12.66 23.72 -3.37
N SER A 194 -12.04 24.87 -3.11
CA SER A 194 -12.15 26.03 -4.00
C SER A 194 -11.29 25.81 -5.26
N SER A 195 -11.59 26.50 -6.35
CA SER A 195 -10.78 26.47 -7.58
C SER A 195 -9.32 26.89 -7.34
N ASN A 196 -9.08 27.72 -6.31
CA ASN A 196 -7.78 28.32 -6.00
C ASN A 196 -7.01 27.56 -4.90
N THR A 197 -7.41 26.31 -4.60
CA THR A 197 -6.83 25.56 -3.48
C THR A 197 -5.38 25.14 -3.73
N PHE A 198 -4.97 24.96 -4.98
CA PHE A 198 -3.58 24.66 -5.33
C PHE A 198 -2.76 25.96 -5.34
N SER A 199 -1.97 26.19 -4.29
CA SER A 199 -1.11 27.38 -4.22
C SER A 199 0.16 27.27 -5.06
N SER A 200 0.64 26.04 -5.31
CA SER A 200 1.77 25.82 -6.20
C SER A 200 1.36 25.75 -7.66
N SER A 201 1.90 26.65 -8.48
CA SER A 201 1.79 26.59 -9.93
C SER A 201 2.89 25.74 -10.59
N THR A 202 3.89 25.27 -9.84
CA THR A 202 5.07 24.58 -10.40
C THR A 202 5.00 23.05 -10.33
N LEU A 203 3.83 22.50 -9.96
CA LEU A 203 3.68 21.08 -9.70
C LEU A 203 3.85 20.26 -11.00
N THR A 204 4.87 19.40 -11.04
CA THR A 204 5.15 18.49 -12.17
C THR A 204 4.85 17.04 -11.83
N TYR A 205 4.86 16.68 -10.54
CA TYR A 205 4.56 15.34 -10.05
C TYR A 205 3.47 15.38 -8.99
N LEU A 206 2.40 14.59 -9.18
CA LEU A 206 1.32 14.39 -8.22
C LEU A 206 1.05 12.89 -8.03
N CYS A 207 1.19 12.40 -6.81
CA CYS A 207 0.69 11.10 -6.38
C CYS A 207 -0.35 11.29 -5.28
N ILE A 208 -1.60 10.84 -5.49
CA ILE A 208 -2.69 11.13 -4.54
C ILE A 208 -3.79 10.06 -4.57
N ASN A 209 -4.49 9.91 -3.43
CA ASN A 209 -5.72 9.15 -3.36
C ASN A 209 -6.94 10.09 -3.47
N VAL A 210 -7.86 9.81 -4.38
CA VAL A 210 -9.11 10.57 -4.56
C VAL A 210 -10.32 9.71 -4.25
N SER A 211 -11.39 10.34 -3.76
CA SER A 211 -12.63 9.64 -3.43
C SER A 211 -13.31 9.10 -4.68
N TYR A 212 -13.43 9.95 -5.69
CA TYR A 212 -14.18 9.63 -6.89
C TYR A 212 -13.39 9.83 -8.18
N PHE A 213 -13.83 9.19 -9.28
CA PHE A 213 -13.20 9.40 -10.59
C PHE A 213 -13.43 10.80 -11.13
N THR A 214 -14.58 11.43 -10.84
CA THR A 214 -14.80 12.84 -11.19
C THR A 214 -13.78 13.76 -10.54
N ASP A 215 -13.35 13.48 -9.30
CA ASP A 215 -12.27 14.23 -8.64
C ASP A 215 -10.95 14.09 -9.43
N CYS A 216 -10.61 12.89 -9.91
CA CYS A 216 -9.44 12.72 -10.78
C CYS A 216 -9.51 13.62 -12.03
N LEU A 217 -10.67 13.69 -12.68
CA LEU A 217 -10.87 14.51 -13.87
C LEU A 217 -10.77 16.00 -13.56
N CYS A 218 -11.33 16.43 -12.43
CA CYS A 218 -11.23 17.81 -11.97
C CYS A 218 -9.79 18.26 -11.67
N LEU A 219 -8.85 17.35 -11.34
CA LEU A 219 -7.42 17.71 -11.23
C LEU A 219 -6.77 17.98 -12.59
N LEU A 220 -7.36 17.45 -13.66
CA LEU A 220 -6.86 17.55 -15.03
C LEU A 220 -7.54 18.67 -15.84
N ASP A 221 -8.38 19.50 -15.22
CA ASP A 221 -9.15 20.56 -15.88
C ASP A 221 -8.35 21.81 -16.26
N GLY A 222 -7.03 21.71 -16.29
CA GLY A 222 -6.12 22.81 -16.61
C GLY A 222 -5.60 23.58 -15.39
N ARG A 223 -6.03 23.25 -14.17
CA ARG A 223 -5.46 23.83 -12.93
C ARG A 223 -3.99 23.45 -12.71
N LEU A 224 -3.55 22.29 -13.20
CA LEU A 224 -2.20 21.76 -13.04
C LEU A 224 -1.45 21.68 -14.38
N LYS A 225 -1.19 22.84 -15.00
CA LYS A 225 -0.67 22.94 -16.39
C LYS A 225 0.69 22.28 -16.63
N HIS A 226 1.53 22.23 -15.60
CA HIS A 226 2.88 21.69 -15.68
C HIS A 226 2.99 20.22 -15.26
N LEU A 227 1.85 19.58 -14.93
CA LEU A 227 1.82 18.21 -14.45
C LEU A 227 2.23 17.24 -15.56
N SER A 228 3.42 16.64 -15.42
CA SER A 228 3.93 15.62 -16.35
C SER A 228 3.77 14.21 -15.80
N THR A 229 3.71 14.03 -14.48
CA THR A 229 3.50 12.74 -13.82
C THR A 229 2.30 12.79 -12.89
N PHE A 230 1.32 11.94 -13.14
CA PHE A 230 0.12 11.82 -12.30
C PHE A 230 -0.18 10.37 -11.95
N ILE A 231 -0.09 10.06 -10.65
CA ILE A 231 -0.37 8.75 -10.08
C ILE A 231 -1.59 8.90 -9.16
N VAL A 232 -2.70 8.30 -9.55
CA VAL A 232 -3.97 8.44 -8.83
C VAL A 232 -4.51 7.10 -8.40
N ARG A 233 -4.94 7.03 -7.14
CA ARG A 233 -5.69 5.90 -6.60
C ARG A 233 -7.12 6.32 -6.31
N ILE A 234 -8.09 5.54 -6.75
CA ILE A 234 -9.50 5.92 -6.69
C ILE A 234 -10.27 4.94 -5.83
N TYR A 235 -11.04 5.46 -4.88
CA TYR A 235 -11.87 4.63 -4.01
C TYR A 235 -13.19 4.22 -4.68
N CYS A 236 -13.86 5.13 -5.37
CA CYS A 236 -15.17 4.91 -5.99
C CYS A 236 -15.18 5.41 -7.45
N MET A 237 -15.78 4.62 -8.35
CA MET A 237 -16.06 5.08 -9.72
C MET A 237 -17.48 5.65 -9.77
N ASP A 238 -17.60 6.91 -10.19
CA ASP A 238 -18.92 7.52 -10.42
C ASP A 238 -19.52 7.06 -11.74
N THR A 239 -20.85 7.02 -11.80
CA THR A 239 -21.61 6.73 -13.03
C THR A 239 -21.74 7.97 -13.94
N ASP A 240 -21.83 9.18 -13.36
CA ASP A 240 -21.89 10.43 -14.13
C ASP A 240 -20.49 11.00 -14.41
N LEU A 241 -20.07 10.82 -15.66
CA LEU A 241 -18.77 11.30 -16.16
C LEU A 241 -18.93 12.40 -17.21
N SER A 242 -20.01 13.19 -17.17
CA SER A 242 -20.25 14.29 -18.13
C SER A 242 -19.06 15.27 -18.24
N ILE A 243 -18.27 15.40 -17.16
CA ILE A 243 -17.08 16.27 -17.06
C ILE A 243 -15.99 15.94 -18.10
N VAL A 244 -15.87 14.68 -18.56
CA VAL A 244 -14.81 14.27 -19.51
C VAL A 244 -14.87 15.04 -20.83
N HIS A 245 -16.08 15.41 -21.28
CA HIS A 245 -16.26 16.18 -22.52
C HIS A 245 -15.90 17.66 -22.36
N ASN A 246 -15.88 18.17 -21.13
CA ASN A 246 -15.63 19.59 -20.83
C ASN A 246 -14.16 19.90 -20.54
N LEU A 247 -13.31 18.87 -20.39
CA LEU A 247 -11.86 19.08 -20.38
C LEU A 247 -11.49 19.62 -21.76
N SER A 248 -11.11 20.89 -21.90
CA SER A 248 -10.73 21.47 -23.19
C SER A 248 -9.24 21.25 -23.48
N GLU A 249 -8.40 21.26 -22.43
CA GLU A 249 -6.95 21.09 -22.53
C GLU A 249 -6.47 20.17 -21.40
N LEU A 250 -5.80 19.07 -21.77
CA LEU A 250 -5.09 18.23 -20.81
C LEU A 250 -3.65 18.73 -20.69
N PRO A 251 -3.01 18.60 -19.51
CA PRO A 251 -1.59 18.87 -19.39
C PRO A 251 -0.77 17.93 -20.29
N ASN A 252 0.47 18.33 -20.61
CA ASN A 252 1.42 17.52 -21.36
C ASN A 252 1.94 16.36 -20.49
N MET A 253 1.05 15.41 -20.21
CA MET A 253 1.28 14.28 -19.33
C MET A 253 2.19 13.26 -20.01
N GLU A 254 3.31 12.94 -19.37
CA GLU A 254 4.27 11.91 -19.81
C GLU A 254 4.00 10.57 -19.10
N VAL A 255 3.60 10.63 -17.82
CA VAL A 255 3.35 9.46 -16.98
C VAL A 255 1.97 9.55 -16.36
N PHE A 256 1.13 8.56 -16.61
CA PHE A 256 -0.19 8.45 -16.00
C PHE A 256 -0.39 7.07 -15.38
N SER A 257 -0.79 7.03 -14.12
CA SER A 257 -1.11 5.79 -13.41
C SER A 257 -2.47 5.88 -12.74
N LEU A 258 -3.36 4.95 -13.06
CA LEU A 258 -4.68 4.84 -12.44
C LEU A 258 -4.83 3.50 -11.74
N ILE A 259 -5.09 3.54 -10.43
CA ILE A 259 -5.26 2.35 -9.60
C ILE A 259 -6.63 2.38 -8.92
N HIS A 260 -7.48 1.43 -9.28
CA HIS A 260 -8.77 1.21 -8.63
C HIS A 260 -8.91 -0.26 -8.21
N TYR A 261 -8.92 -0.50 -6.89
CA TYR A 261 -9.01 -1.86 -6.35
C TYR A 261 -10.46 -2.38 -6.22
N GLY A 262 -11.45 -1.49 -6.32
CA GLY A 262 -12.87 -1.82 -6.29
C GLY A 262 -13.35 -2.46 -7.60
N LEU A 263 -14.61 -2.90 -7.61
CA LEU A 263 -15.29 -3.37 -8.81
C LEU A 263 -16.01 -2.19 -9.47
N ILE A 264 -15.78 -1.99 -10.76
CA ILE A 264 -16.46 -1.01 -11.60
C ILE A 264 -17.69 -1.69 -12.20
N GLU A 265 -18.89 -1.32 -11.78
CA GLU A 265 -20.13 -1.98 -12.22
C GLU A 265 -20.50 -1.68 -13.68
N GLU A 266 -20.02 -0.56 -14.22
CA GLU A 266 -20.23 -0.17 -15.62
C GLU A 266 -18.93 0.39 -16.19
N TYR A 267 -18.36 -0.29 -17.18
CA TYR A 267 -17.25 0.26 -17.93
C TYR A 267 -17.72 1.45 -18.76
N ASN A 268 -17.00 2.57 -18.65
CA ASN A 268 -17.29 3.77 -19.42
C ASN A 268 -16.15 4.05 -20.40
N ASP A 269 -16.46 4.06 -21.70
CA ASP A 269 -15.55 4.41 -22.79
C ASP A 269 -14.83 5.75 -22.59
N LYS A 270 -15.35 6.60 -21.70
CA LYS A 270 -14.74 7.85 -21.27
C LYS A 270 -13.34 7.68 -20.70
N PHE A 271 -13.00 6.55 -20.07
CA PHE A 271 -11.64 6.33 -19.60
C PHE A 271 -10.66 6.14 -20.77
N VAL A 272 -11.03 5.31 -21.75
CA VAL A 272 -10.29 5.20 -23.01
C VAL A 272 -10.22 6.55 -23.72
N SER A 273 -11.31 7.31 -23.74
CA SER A 273 -11.32 8.67 -24.31
C SER A 273 -10.32 9.60 -23.61
N LEU A 274 -10.25 9.60 -22.28
CA LEU A 274 -9.29 10.38 -21.52
C LEU A 274 -7.84 10.02 -21.90
N VAL A 275 -7.50 8.74 -21.89
CA VAL A 275 -6.14 8.26 -22.22
C VAL A 275 -5.77 8.63 -23.66
N ARG A 276 -6.71 8.48 -24.61
CA ARG A 276 -6.50 8.85 -26.02
C ARG A 276 -6.20 10.33 -26.22
N ARG A 277 -6.64 11.19 -25.30
CA ARG A 277 -6.39 12.63 -25.36
C ARG A 277 -5.05 13.04 -24.73
N MET A 278 -4.35 12.13 -24.04
CA MET A 278 -3.02 12.36 -23.48
C MET A 278 -1.95 12.15 -24.56
N LEU A 279 -1.81 13.11 -25.48
CA LEU A 279 -0.97 12.99 -26.69
C LEU A 279 0.53 12.81 -26.41
N TYR A 280 1.00 13.18 -25.22
CA TYR A 280 2.41 13.12 -24.79
C TYR A 280 2.74 11.92 -23.92
N LEU A 281 1.79 11.01 -23.71
CA LEU A 281 1.92 9.92 -22.77
C LEU A 281 2.98 8.91 -23.21
N GLU A 282 4.01 8.73 -22.38
CA GLU A 282 5.12 7.79 -22.59
C GLU A 282 4.97 6.54 -21.71
N LYS A 283 4.37 6.68 -20.53
CA LYS A 283 4.16 5.58 -19.57
C LYS A 283 2.72 5.55 -19.05
N LEU A 284 2.09 4.39 -19.18
CA LEU A 284 0.75 4.13 -18.67
C LEU A 284 0.78 2.98 -17.67
N THR A 285 0.19 3.15 -16.50
CA THR A 285 0.00 2.07 -15.52
C THR A 285 -1.46 1.95 -15.09
N LEU A 286 -2.07 0.79 -15.29
CA LEU A 286 -3.50 0.58 -14.99
C LEU A 286 -3.73 -0.59 -14.05
N TYR A 287 -4.51 -0.39 -13.00
CA TYR A 287 -5.10 -1.47 -12.21
C TYR A 287 -6.61 -1.28 -12.16
N LEU A 288 -7.36 -2.09 -12.90
CA LEU A 288 -8.82 -1.97 -13.00
C LEU A 288 -9.48 -3.35 -12.82
N ARG A 289 -10.60 -3.36 -12.11
CA ARG A 289 -11.47 -4.53 -12.00
C ARG A 289 -12.88 -4.13 -12.39
N ILE A 290 -13.40 -4.73 -13.45
CA ILE A 290 -14.65 -4.36 -14.07
C ILE A 290 -15.63 -5.51 -13.87
N ALA A 291 -16.84 -5.23 -13.44
CA ALA A 291 -17.95 -6.16 -13.46
C ALA A 291 -18.86 -5.79 -14.64
N CYS A 292 -19.06 -6.71 -15.58
CA CYS A 292 -19.97 -6.52 -16.70
C CYS A 292 -20.97 -7.68 -16.72
N PRO A 293 -22.06 -7.61 -15.92
CA PRO A 293 -23.02 -8.69 -15.83
C PRO A 293 -23.85 -8.86 -17.11
N SER A 294 -23.99 -7.81 -17.92
CA SER A 294 -24.90 -7.76 -19.09
C SER A 294 -24.22 -7.95 -20.44
N VAL A 295 -22.93 -7.62 -20.57
CA VAL A 295 -22.19 -7.69 -21.84
C VAL A 295 -20.82 -8.30 -21.57
N TYR A 296 -20.46 -9.33 -22.33
CA TYR A 296 -19.13 -9.92 -22.24
C TYR A 296 -18.08 -8.88 -22.63
N MET A 297 -17.17 -8.58 -21.70
CA MET A 297 -16.03 -7.72 -21.94
C MET A 297 -14.74 -8.53 -21.92
N ASP A 298 -14.08 -8.61 -23.08
CA ASP A 298 -12.73 -9.16 -23.20
C ASP A 298 -11.70 -8.13 -22.73
N PRO A 299 -10.92 -8.41 -21.66
CA PRO A 299 -9.85 -7.51 -21.23
C PRO A 299 -8.85 -7.21 -22.36
N ILE A 300 -8.67 -8.14 -23.31
CA ILE A 300 -7.73 -7.96 -24.43
C ILE A 300 -8.19 -6.88 -25.40
N SER A 301 -9.49 -6.85 -25.72
CA SER A 301 -10.07 -5.77 -26.54
C SER A 301 -9.89 -4.42 -25.87
N LEU A 302 -10.00 -4.37 -24.55
CA LEU A 302 -9.76 -3.13 -23.80
C LEU A 302 -8.30 -2.67 -23.87
N ILE A 303 -7.35 -3.60 -23.78
CA ILE A 303 -5.91 -3.31 -23.89
C ILE A 303 -5.57 -2.75 -25.27
N SER A 304 -6.16 -3.30 -26.34
CA SER A 304 -5.94 -2.79 -27.69
C SER A 304 -6.50 -1.37 -27.84
N GLU A 305 -7.64 -1.06 -27.21
CA GLU A 305 -8.21 0.30 -27.24
C GLU A 305 -7.33 1.39 -26.60
N PHE A 306 -6.56 1.03 -25.56
CA PHE A 306 -5.56 1.92 -24.96
C PHE A 306 -4.31 2.07 -25.82
N SER A 307 -3.92 0.99 -26.51
CA SER A 307 -2.66 0.92 -27.28
C SER A 307 -2.76 1.62 -28.64
N VAL A 308 -3.93 1.62 -29.28
CA VAL A 308 -4.09 2.02 -30.69
C VAL A 308 -3.79 3.52 -30.97
N ASN A 309 -3.70 4.37 -29.94
CA ASN A 309 -3.70 5.82 -30.14
C ASN A 309 -2.59 6.60 -29.38
N THR A 310 -1.56 5.92 -28.88
CA THR A 310 -0.48 6.58 -28.12
C THR A 310 0.85 6.30 -28.79
N SER A 311 1.17 7.06 -29.85
CA SER A 311 2.40 6.88 -30.64
C SER A 311 3.70 7.05 -29.85
N ARG A 312 3.63 7.66 -28.65
CA ARG A 312 4.74 7.85 -27.72
C ARG A 312 4.77 6.84 -26.57
N LEU A 313 3.78 5.96 -26.45
CA LEU A 313 3.73 5.02 -25.34
C LEU A 313 4.84 3.99 -25.50
N HIS A 314 5.83 4.06 -24.62
CA HIS A 314 6.98 3.16 -24.60
C HIS A 314 6.84 2.11 -23.50
N SER A 315 6.04 2.39 -22.47
CA SER A 315 5.79 1.48 -21.36
C SER A 315 4.31 1.45 -21.03
N PHE A 316 3.74 0.24 -21.07
CA PHE A 316 2.38 -0.01 -20.62
C PHE A 316 2.38 -1.18 -19.64
N ASN A 317 2.15 -0.88 -18.36
CA ASN A 317 2.00 -1.87 -17.31
C ASN A 317 0.52 -1.94 -16.89
N PHE A 318 -0.07 -3.13 -16.81
CA PHE A 318 -1.47 -3.24 -16.46
C PHE A 318 -1.83 -4.51 -15.70
N TYR A 319 -2.91 -4.40 -14.94
CA TYR A 319 -3.74 -5.48 -14.46
C TYR A 319 -5.20 -5.12 -14.71
N LEU A 320 -5.88 -5.93 -15.50
CA LEU A 320 -7.29 -5.79 -15.82
C LEU A 320 -8.00 -7.08 -15.44
N SER A 321 -9.10 -6.98 -14.71
CA SER A 321 -9.97 -8.14 -14.50
C SER A 321 -11.40 -7.83 -14.92
N THR A 322 -12.01 -8.67 -15.75
CA THR A 322 -13.43 -8.56 -16.10
C THR A 322 -14.22 -9.71 -15.48
N GLU A 323 -15.21 -9.38 -14.66
CA GLU A 323 -16.18 -10.31 -14.09
C GLU A 323 -17.40 -10.36 -15.01
N ASN A 324 -17.58 -11.50 -15.69
CA ASN A 324 -18.62 -11.74 -16.70
C ASN A 324 -19.55 -12.89 -16.26
N ASN A 325 -20.63 -13.12 -17.01
CA ASN A 325 -21.38 -14.37 -16.88
C ASN A 325 -20.50 -15.59 -17.24
N LYS A 326 -20.60 -16.65 -16.44
CA LYS A 326 -19.81 -17.89 -16.61
C LYS A 326 -19.92 -18.49 -18.02
N ASN A 327 -21.12 -18.50 -18.61
CA ASN A 327 -21.36 -19.11 -19.91
C ASN A 327 -20.73 -18.31 -21.06
N ASP A 328 -20.67 -16.98 -20.92
CA ASP A 328 -20.08 -16.13 -21.95
C ASP A 328 -18.56 -16.29 -22.00
N LEU A 329 -17.90 -16.32 -20.84
CA LEU A 329 -16.45 -16.55 -20.78
C LEU A 329 -16.07 -17.95 -21.28
N ALA A 330 -16.85 -18.98 -20.92
CA ALA A 330 -16.60 -20.34 -21.40
C ALA A 330 -16.66 -20.43 -22.93
N ARG A 331 -17.65 -19.76 -23.56
CA ARG A 331 -17.77 -19.65 -25.03
C ARG A 331 -16.60 -18.88 -25.65
N SER A 332 -16.12 -17.82 -24.99
CA SER A 332 -14.97 -17.06 -25.49
C SER A 332 -13.66 -17.85 -25.42
N LEU A 333 -13.42 -18.56 -24.32
CA LEU A 333 -12.23 -19.39 -24.11
C LEU A 333 -12.14 -20.57 -25.10
N SER A 334 -13.27 -21.20 -25.42
CA SER A 334 -13.31 -22.32 -26.39
C SER A 334 -12.92 -21.90 -27.81
N ASN A 335 -13.00 -20.61 -28.13
CA ASN A 335 -12.72 -20.10 -29.47
C ASN A 335 -11.22 -19.84 -29.72
N ASN A 336 -10.30 -20.25 -28.84
CA ASN A 336 -8.83 -20.18 -28.98
C ASN A 336 -8.21 -18.78 -29.23
N ASN A 337 -9.00 -17.71 -29.32
CA ASN A 337 -8.54 -16.36 -29.66
C ASN A 337 -7.60 -15.73 -28.62
N ILE A 338 -7.73 -16.11 -27.35
CA ILE A 338 -7.04 -15.43 -26.24
C ILE A 338 -5.52 -15.59 -26.33
N LYS A 339 -5.00 -16.79 -26.63
CA LYS A 339 -3.54 -17.02 -26.76
C LYS A 339 -2.94 -16.39 -28.02
N GLN A 340 -3.68 -16.37 -29.14
CA GLN A 340 -3.21 -15.77 -30.40
C GLN A 340 -3.17 -14.23 -30.36
N ASN A 341 -4.03 -13.59 -29.57
CA ASN A 341 -4.10 -12.13 -29.50
C ASN A 341 -2.92 -11.50 -28.76
N PHE A 342 -2.29 -12.19 -27.79
CA PHE A 342 -1.14 -11.64 -27.05
C PHE A 342 0.11 -11.50 -27.91
N THR A 343 0.38 -12.48 -28.79
CA THR A 343 1.56 -12.50 -29.66
C THR A 343 1.58 -11.38 -30.71
N ASN A 344 0.43 -10.85 -31.10
CA ASN A 344 0.33 -9.89 -32.22
C ASN A 344 0.56 -8.42 -31.82
N THR A 345 0.69 -8.11 -30.53
CA THR A 345 0.69 -6.71 -30.04
C THR A 345 2.06 -6.15 -29.66
N GLY A 346 3.14 -6.93 -29.77
CA GLY A 346 4.52 -6.46 -29.50
C GLY A 346 4.85 -6.23 -28.01
N TYR A 347 3.91 -6.45 -27.09
CA TYR A 347 4.15 -6.43 -25.64
C TYR A 347 4.69 -7.79 -25.20
N GLN A 348 5.93 -7.84 -24.72
CA GLN A 348 6.67 -9.11 -24.70
C GLN A 348 6.32 -10.09 -23.58
N GLU A 349 5.64 -9.70 -22.51
CA GLU A 349 5.25 -10.69 -21.49
C GLU A 349 3.91 -10.33 -20.83
N VAL A 350 2.83 -10.97 -21.28
CA VAL A 350 1.49 -10.87 -20.68
C VAL A 350 1.05 -12.25 -20.20
N SER A 351 0.37 -12.30 -19.06
CA SER A 351 -0.20 -13.51 -18.48
C SER A 351 -1.67 -13.31 -18.15
N SER A 352 -2.37 -14.41 -17.88
CA SER A 352 -3.76 -14.38 -17.48
C SER A 352 -4.09 -15.42 -16.42
N ILE A 353 -5.13 -15.13 -15.65
CA ILE A 353 -5.75 -16.04 -14.68
C ILE A 353 -7.24 -16.07 -15.03
N VAL A 354 -7.83 -17.26 -15.01
CA VAL A 354 -9.28 -17.43 -15.14
C VAL A 354 -9.80 -18.06 -13.87
N SER A 355 -10.74 -17.36 -13.25
CA SER A 355 -11.39 -17.78 -12.00
C SER A 355 -12.87 -17.96 -12.29
N PHE A 356 -13.43 -19.14 -12.00
CA PHE A 356 -14.86 -19.38 -12.17
C PHE A 356 -15.57 -19.24 -10.85
N SER A 357 -16.71 -18.53 -10.82
CA SER A 357 -17.64 -18.47 -9.70
C SER A 357 -18.90 -19.32 -9.93
N ALA A 358 -19.82 -19.41 -8.95
CA ALA A 358 -21.07 -20.14 -9.10
C ALA A 358 -21.90 -19.58 -10.28
N CYS A 359 -21.93 -18.25 -10.41
CA CYS A 359 -22.71 -17.55 -11.44
C CYS A 359 -21.86 -16.63 -12.34
N THR A 360 -20.64 -16.28 -11.92
CA THR A 360 -19.76 -15.37 -12.65
C THR A 360 -18.47 -16.07 -13.04
N ALA A 361 -17.68 -15.47 -13.91
CA ALA A 361 -16.32 -15.87 -14.16
C ALA A 361 -15.47 -14.62 -14.37
N THR A 362 -14.30 -14.60 -13.73
CA THR A 362 -13.37 -13.48 -13.76
C THR A 362 -12.18 -13.84 -14.64
N HIS A 363 -11.95 -13.04 -15.68
CA HIS A 363 -10.76 -13.14 -16.51
C HIS A 363 -9.80 -12.01 -16.12
N HIS A 364 -8.65 -12.38 -15.54
CA HIS A 364 -7.58 -11.47 -15.17
C HIS A 364 -6.51 -11.49 -16.24
N VAL A 365 -6.05 -10.34 -16.71
CA VAL A 365 -4.97 -10.19 -17.68
C VAL A 365 -3.99 -9.13 -17.19
N PHE A 366 -2.70 -9.43 -17.23
CA PHE A 366 -1.67 -8.55 -16.66
C PHE A 366 -0.31 -8.70 -17.31
N THR A 367 0.49 -7.65 -17.23
CA THR A 367 1.89 -7.63 -17.69
C THR A 367 2.82 -8.30 -16.69
N LEU A 368 3.93 -8.83 -17.22
CA LEU A 368 5.05 -9.37 -16.45
C LEU A 368 6.30 -8.49 -16.61
N PRO A 369 7.13 -8.38 -15.55
CA PRO A 369 6.86 -8.86 -14.19
C PRO A 369 5.67 -8.13 -13.55
N PHE A 370 4.95 -8.81 -12.66
CA PHE A 370 3.79 -8.21 -11.99
C PHE A 370 4.22 -7.13 -10.98
N GLU A 371 3.92 -5.87 -11.26
CA GLU A 371 4.41 -4.73 -10.44
C GLU A 371 3.45 -4.28 -9.34
N PHE A 372 2.21 -4.78 -9.33
CA PHE A 372 1.21 -4.32 -8.38
C PHE A 372 1.33 -5.00 -7.02
N VAL A 373 0.93 -4.27 -5.97
CA VAL A 373 1.00 -4.74 -4.58
C VAL A 373 -0.19 -5.61 -4.16
N LYS A 374 -1.26 -5.63 -4.97
CA LYS A 374 -2.48 -6.39 -4.68
C LYS A 374 -2.86 -7.30 -5.83
N LEU A 375 -3.32 -8.51 -5.52
CA LEU A 375 -3.97 -9.40 -6.46
C LEU A 375 -5.27 -9.91 -5.84
N LEU A 376 -6.41 -9.55 -6.43
CA LEU A 376 -7.72 -9.70 -5.79
C LEU A 376 -8.67 -10.57 -6.61
N GLY A 377 -9.30 -11.52 -5.93
CA GLY A 377 -10.39 -12.33 -6.48
C GLY A 377 -9.94 -13.46 -7.40
N ILE A 378 -8.73 -14.00 -7.21
CA ILE A 378 -8.26 -15.15 -8.00
C ILE A 378 -8.77 -16.49 -7.42
N GLY A 379 -8.88 -17.50 -8.26
CA GLY A 379 -9.28 -18.86 -7.88
C GLY A 379 -8.13 -19.80 -7.54
N ASN A 380 -8.41 -21.11 -7.58
CA ASN A 380 -7.46 -22.20 -7.29
C ASN A 380 -6.41 -22.47 -8.39
N ILE A 381 -6.58 -21.86 -9.56
CA ILE A 381 -5.72 -22.02 -10.74
C ILE A 381 -5.10 -20.66 -11.07
N PHE A 382 -3.78 -20.57 -10.98
CA PHE A 382 -3.00 -19.41 -11.39
C PHE A 382 -1.64 -19.91 -11.94
N PRO A 383 -0.97 -19.13 -12.80
CA PRO A 383 0.27 -19.57 -13.45
C PRO A 383 1.40 -19.72 -12.42
N ASN A 384 2.37 -20.59 -12.73
CA ASN A 384 3.56 -20.81 -11.90
C ASN A 384 4.54 -19.63 -12.04
N ILE A 385 4.18 -18.49 -11.45
CA ILE A 385 4.91 -17.22 -11.49
C ILE A 385 5.10 -16.72 -10.06
N VAL A 386 6.27 -16.14 -9.79
CA VAL A 386 6.55 -15.51 -8.49
C VAL A 386 6.14 -14.04 -8.53
N PHE A 387 5.10 -13.70 -7.78
CA PHE A 387 4.55 -12.36 -7.61
C PHE A 387 5.31 -11.60 -6.51
N LYS A 388 6.55 -11.18 -6.81
CA LYS A 388 7.49 -10.56 -5.84
C LYS A 388 6.94 -9.31 -5.14
N ASN A 389 6.04 -8.57 -5.78
CA ASN A 389 5.53 -7.29 -5.29
C ASN A 389 4.19 -7.42 -4.54
N VAL A 390 3.49 -8.56 -4.66
CA VAL A 390 2.18 -8.75 -4.05
C VAL A 390 2.33 -8.99 -2.56
N ILE A 391 1.80 -8.05 -1.78
CA ILE A 391 1.73 -8.14 -0.31
C ILE A 391 0.30 -8.37 0.17
N GLU A 392 -0.69 -8.18 -0.69
CA GLU A 392 -2.11 -8.36 -0.39
C GLU A 392 -2.78 -9.26 -1.42
N LEU A 393 -3.28 -10.41 -0.96
CA LEU A 393 -3.90 -11.42 -1.79
C LEU A 393 -5.31 -11.74 -1.30
N CYS A 394 -6.27 -11.74 -2.22
CA CYS A 394 -7.62 -12.23 -1.96
C CYS A 394 -7.94 -13.39 -2.90
N VAL A 395 -8.22 -14.56 -2.33
CA VAL A 395 -8.60 -15.76 -3.08
C VAL A 395 -10.07 -16.11 -2.85
N ARG A 396 -10.73 -16.58 -3.91
CA ARG A 396 -12.13 -17.01 -3.89
C ARG A 396 -12.17 -18.53 -4.00
N ASP A 397 -12.78 -19.16 -3.00
CA ASP A 397 -12.99 -20.59 -3.00
C ASP A 397 -14.18 -20.96 -3.89
N MET A 398 -13.96 -21.98 -4.69
CA MET A 398 -14.82 -22.44 -5.79
C MET A 398 -14.86 -23.95 -5.89
N VAL A 399 -13.69 -24.53 -5.66
CA VAL A 399 -13.49 -25.94 -5.35
C VAL A 399 -12.60 -25.91 -4.12
N PRO A 400 -12.98 -26.62 -3.05
CA PRO A 400 -12.34 -26.41 -1.78
C PRO A 400 -10.82 -26.65 -1.84
N PHE A 401 -10.06 -25.71 -1.25
CA PHE A 401 -8.62 -25.63 -1.35
C PHE A 401 -7.95 -26.75 -0.55
N GLU A 402 -7.15 -27.55 -1.23
CA GLU A 402 -6.28 -28.55 -0.62
C GLU A 402 -5.00 -27.93 -0.06
N HIS A 403 -4.25 -28.71 0.73
CA HIS A 403 -2.98 -28.30 1.31
C HIS A 403 -1.99 -27.77 0.26
N GLU A 404 -1.89 -28.42 -0.91
CA GLU A 404 -1.00 -28.05 -2.01
C GLU A 404 -1.34 -26.67 -2.60
N PHE A 405 -2.59 -26.21 -2.48
CA PHE A 405 -2.92 -24.85 -2.86
C PHE A 405 -2.21 -23.83 -1.98
N PHE A 406 -2.22 -24.02 -0.66
CA PHE A 406 -1.54 -23.13 0.28
C PHE A 406 -0.01 -23.18 0.10
N LEU A 407 0.57 -24.34 -0.19
CA LEU A 407 2.00 -24.44 -0.57
C LEU A 407 2.30 -23.59 -1.82
N ARG A 408 1.47 -23.69 -2.86
CA ARG A 408 1.64 -22.87 -4.07
C ARG A 408 1.49 -21.38 -3.79
N ILE A 409 0.59 -20.97 -2.89
CA ILE A 409 0.47 -19.56 -2.47
C ILE A 409 1.77 -19.11 -1.80
N ALA A 410 2.29 -19.86 -0.81
CA ALA A 410 3.53 -19.49 -0.13
C ALA A 410 4.73 -19.33 -1.10
N GLN A 411 4.81 -20.21 -2.11
CA GLN A 411 5.86 -20.16 -3.15
C GLN A 411 5.67 -18.98 -4.12
N ALA A 412 4.44 -18.73 -4.57
CA ALA A 412 4.14 -17.68 -5.54
C ALA A 412 4.13 -16.27 -4.92
N PHE A 413 3.84 -16.14 -3.63
CA PHE A 413 3.68 -14.86 -2.92
C PHE A 413 4.62 -14.75 -1.71
N PRO A 414 5.95 -14.71 -1.92
CA PRO A 414 6.93 -14.81 -0.84
C PRO A 414 6.89 -13.62 0.14
N ARG A 415 6.28 -12.49 -0.23
CA ARG A 415 6.15 -11.28 0.62
C ARG A 415 4.73 -11.04 1.13
N LEU A 416 3.87 -12.06 1.09
CA LEU A 416 2.47 -11.92 1.47
C LEU A 416 2.32 -11.43 2.93
N GLN A 417 1.66 -10.28 3.10
CA GLN A 417 1.39 -9.68 4.40
C GLN A 417 -0.07 -9.76 4.81
N ARG A 418 -0.99 -9.69 3.83
CA ARG A 418 -2.44 -9.68 4.05
C ARG A 418 -3.09 -10.74 3.18
N PHE A 419 -3.72 -11.73 3.80
CA PHE A 419 -4.36 -12.83 3.09
C PHE A 419 -5.84 -12.90 3.44
N TYR A 420 -6.68 -12.86 2.40
CA TYR A 420 -8.13 -12.95 2.53
C TYR A 420 -8.60 -14.18 1.77
N ILE A 421 -9.42 -14.97 2.43
CA ILE A 421 -10.06 -16.14 1.82
C ILE A 421 -11.57 -15.93 1.96
N SER A 422 -12.26 -15.93 0.82
CA SER A 422 -13.72 -15.86 0.79
C SER A 422 -14.28 -17.09 0.12
N ASP A 423 -15.13 -17.81 0.85
CA ASP A 423 -15.94 -18.91 0.35
C ASP A 423 -17.35 -18.37 0.05
N LEU A 424 -17.73 -18.42 -1.23
CA LEU A 424 -19.09 -18.07 -1.67
C LEU A 424 -20.00 -19.30 -1.72
N SER A 425 -19.45 -20.51 -1.58
CA SER A 425 -20.19 -21.76 -1.59
C SER A 425 -20.78 -22.04 -0.21
N SER A 426 -21.85 -21.34 0.12
CA SER A 426 -22.65 -21.56 1.34
C SER A 426 -23.30 -22.96 1.45
N GLN A 427 -22.94 -23.93 0.62
CA GLN A 427 -23.60 -25.23 0.56
C GLN A 427 -22.59 -26.37 0.61
N SER A 428 -22.47 -26.95 1.81
CA SER A 428 -22.32 -28.39 2.07
C SER A 428 -21.70 -29.21 0.95
N HIS A 429 -20.47 -28.91 0.52
CA HIS A 429 -19.71 -29.91 -0.19
C HIS A 429 -19.40 -31.00 0.83
N ASN A 430 -20.04 -32.16 0.66
CA ASN A 430 -19.65 -33.43 1.26
C ASN A 430 -18.23 -33.71 0.79
N TRP A 431 -17.27 -33.06 1.43
CA TRP A 431 -15.87 -33.40 1.33
C TRP A 431 -15.79 -34.83 1.82
N LYS A 432 -15.67 -35.77 0.89
CA LYS A 432 -15.33 -37.15 1.23
C LYS A 432 -14.08 -37.01 2.07
N LYS A 433 -14.12 -37.47 3.33
CA LYS A 433 -12.89 -37.69 4.10
C LYS A 433 -12.03 -38.57 3.20
N SER A 434 -11.06 -37.96 2.51
CA SER A 434 -9.97 -38.72 1.95
C SER A 434 -9.38 -39.43 3.16
N THR A 435 -9.57 -40.74 3.20
CA THR A 435 -8.98 -41.66 4.15
C THR A 435 -7.54 -41.97 3.76
N ASP A 436 -6.91 -41.09 2.99
CA ASP A 436 -5.57 -41.32 2.48
C ASP A 436 -4.58 -40.92 3.57
N ILE A 437 -4.02 -41.99 4.15
CA ILE A 437 -2.67 -42.13 4.71
C ILE A 437 -1.90 -40.80 4.70
N VAL A 438 -1.66 -40.30 5.91
CA VAL A 438 -0.88 -39.11 6.23
C VAL A 438 0.55 -39.28 5.70
N GLU A 439 0.79 -38.92 4.44
CA GLU A 439 2.13 -38.49 4.05
C GLU A 439 2.46 -37.24 4.88
N PRO A 440 3.70 -37.09 5.38
CA PRO A 440 4.10 -35.88 6.08
C PRO A 440 4.05 -34.70 5.09
N HIS A 441 2.94 -33.97 5.10
CA HIS A 441 2.77 -32.80 4.27
C HIS A 441 3.79 -31.75 4.72
N GLN A 442 4.45 -31.12 3.76
CA GLN A 442 5.40 -30.05 4.01
C GLN A 442 4.68 -28.90 4.74
N ILE A 443 5.22 -28.43 5.87
CA ILE A 443 4.64 -27.29 6.59
C ILE A 443 4.67 -26.05 5.67
N VAL A 444 3.53 -25.40 5.49
CA VAL A 444 3.42 -24.16 4.73
C VAL A 444 3.91 -23.01 5.60
N GLU A 445 4.87 -22.21 5.12
CA GLU A 445 5.37 -21.06 5.88
C GLU A 445 4.93 -19.74 5.26
N TYR A 446 4.38 -18.85 6.09
CA TYR A 446 4.08 -17.47 5.71
C TYR A 446 4.82 -16.49 6.63
N PRO A 447 6.13 -16.25 6.40
CA PRO A 447 6.98 -15.50 7.32
C PRO A 447 6.58 -14.04 7.51
N HIS A 448 5.91 -13.45 6.52
CA HIS A 448 5.53 -12.03 6.51
C HIS A 448 4.04 -11.78 6.75
N LEU A 449 3.22 -12.83 6.92
CA LEU A 449 1.79 -12.69 7.05
C LEU A 449 1.45 -12.07 8.41
N THR A 450 0.94 -10.84 8.37
CA THR A 450 0.55 -10.07 9.56
C THR A 450 -0.95 -10.02 9.75
N PHE A 451 -1.70 -10.18 8.66
CA PHE A 451 -3.16 -10.12 8.62
C PHE A 451 -3.74 -11.34 7.91
N LEU A 452 -4.67 -12.03 8.57
CA LEU A 452 -5.42 -13.15 8.00
C LEU A 452 -6.93 -12.95 8.19
N ASP A 453 -7.70 -12.95 7.09
CA ASP A 453 -9.16 -12.95 7.11
C ASP A 453 -9.72 -14.27 6.56
N ILE A 454 -10.31 -15.03 7.48
CA ILE A 454 -10.97 -16.32 7.29
C ILE A 454 -12.35 -16.28 7.96
N THR A 455 -13.03 -15.13 7.93
CA THR A 455 -14.38 -14.97 8.50
C THR A 455 -15.47 -15.67 7.70
N ARG A 456 -15.24 -15.88 6.40
CA ARG A 456 -16.24 -16.42 5.47
C ARG A 456 -15.71 -17.66 4.80
N VAL A 457 -15.21 -18.61 5.58
CA VAL A 457 -14.66 -19.85 5.06
C VAL A 457 -15.16 -21.07 5.82
N SER A 458 -14.97 -22.24 5.21
CA SER A 458 -15.08 -23.52 5.89
C SER A 458 -14.11 -23.61 7.07
N ILE A 459 -14.57 -24.22 8.18
CA ILE A 459 -13.76 -24.51 9.37
C ILE A 459 -12.47 -25.27 9.03
N LYS A 460 -12.45 -26.03 7.92
CA LYS A 460 -11.26 -26.75 7.46
C LYS A 460 -10.10 -25.84 7.10
N TYR A 461 -10.36 -24.65 6.55
CA TYR A 461 -9.30 -23.67 6.28
C TYR A 461 -8.81 -23.03 7.57
N VAL A 462 -9.70 -22.83 8.53
CA VAL A 462 -9.33 -22.37 9.87
C VAL A 462 -8.36 -23.37 10.51
N GLU A 463 -8.66 -24.68 10.44
CA GLU A 463 -7.76 -25.72 10.91
C GLU A 463 -6.45 -25.79 10.10
N GLN A 464 -6.52 -25.78 8.76
CA GLN A 464 -5.35 -25.84 7.89
C GLN A 464 -4.37 -24.68 8.13
N LEU A 465 -4.88 -23.46 8.38
CA LEU A 465 -4.05 -22.26 8.52
C LEU A 465 -3.61 -21.99 9.96
N LEU A 466 -4.42 -22.35 10.96
CA LEU A 466 -4.07 -22.08 12.36
C LEU A 466 -3.28 -23.23 13.01
N ASP A 467 -3.39 -24.47 12.52
CA ASP A 467 -2.60 -25.59 13.05
C ASP A 467 -1.13 -25.48 12.63
N GLU A 468 -0.22 -25.32 13.58
CA GLU A 468 1.21 -25.18 13.34
C GLU A 468 1.85 -26.38 12.61
N THR A 469 1.23 -27.56 12.71
CA THR A 469 1.73 -28.77 12.03
C THR A 469 1.44 -28.74 10.53
N LYS A 470 0.56 -27.82 10.09
CA LYS A 470 0.15 -27.65 8.68
C LYS A 470 0.65 -26.31 8.12
N THR A 471 0.58 -25.24 8.91
CA THR A 471 0.97 -23.89 8.50
C THR A 471 1.66 -23.15 9.65
N HIS A 472 2.80 -22.51 9.38
CA HIS A 472 3.52 -21.69 10.35
C HIS A 472 3.36 -20.19 10.04
N LEU A 473 2.85 -19.42 11.01
CA LEU A 473 2.47 -18.01 10.90
C LEU A 473 3.22 -17.13 11.93
N PRO A 474 4.56 -17.00 11.84
CA PRO A 474 5.37 -16.39 12.89
C PRO A 474 5.16 -14.88 13.09
N SER A 475 4.47 -14.21 12.17
CA SER A 475 4.27 -12.75 12.17
C SER A 475 2.80 -12.33 12.29
N LEU A 476 1.89 -13.28 12.55
CA LEU A 476 0.46 -12.99 12.60
C LEU A 476 0.14 -12.08 13.79
N THR A 477 -0.36 -10.88 13.51
CA THR A 477 -0.73 -9.89 14.53
C THR A 477 -2.22 -9.56 14.50
N GLU A 478 -2.88 -9.81 13.37
CA GLU A 478 -4.31 -9.58 13.21
C GLU A 478 -5.01 -10.78 12.58
N LEU A 479 -6.06 -11.26 13.25
CA LEU A 479 -6.87 -12.40 12.83
C LEU A 479 -8.34 -12.03 12.77
N HIS A 480 -8.97 -12.26 11.62
CA HIS A 480 -10.42 -12.15 11.45
C HIS A 480 -10.97 -13.56 11.21
N VAL A 481 -11.82 -14.04 12.11
CA VAL A 481 -12.33 -15.42 12.10
C VAL A 481 -13.70 -15.50 12.78
N ARG A 482 -14.54 -16.49 12.43
CA ARG A 482 -15.78 -16.74 13.18
C ARG A 482 -15.44 -17.32 14.55
N TYR A 483 -16.07 -16.80 15.60
CA TYR A 483 -15.78 -17.21 16.97
C TYR A 483 -16.04 -18.70 17.18
N GLU A 484 -17.12 -19.22 16.58
CA GLU A 484 -17.51 -20.62 16.66
C GLU A 484 -16.46 -21.55 16.03
N ASP A 485 -15.97 -21.22 14.84
CA ASP A 485 -14.93 -22.02 14.18
C ASP A 485 -13.63 -21.99 14.98
N LEU A 486 -13.26 -20.81 15.50
CA LEU A 486 -12.08 -20.65 16.34
C LEU A 486 -12.18 -21.51 17.59
N ARG A 487 -13.32 -21.50 18.30
CA ARG A 487 -13.54 -22.36 19.47
C ARG A 487 -13.38 -23.84 19.12
N VAL A 488 -13.97 -24.30 18.02
CA VAL A 488 -13.86 -25.72 17.62
C VAL A 488 -12.42 -26.09 17.26
N VAL A 489 -11.72 -25.29 16.45
CA VAL A 489 -10.35 -25.58 16.01
C VAL A 489 -9.34 -25.50 17.15
N THR A 490 -9.60 -24.67 18.15
CA THR A 490 -8.74 -24.52 19.34
C THR A 490 -9.15 -25.43 20.50
N GLU A 491 -10.17 -26.27 20.33
CA GLU A 491 -10.75 -27.10 21.41
C GLU A 491 -11.09 -26.25 22.65
N ASP A 492 -11.90 -25.20 22.45
CA ASP A 492 -12.23 -24.21 23.49
C ASP A 492 -10.98 -23.54 24.11
N PHE A 493 -9.99 -23.23 23.25
CA PHE A 493 -8.73 -22.58 23.61
C PHE A 493 -7.78 -23.42 24.46
N THR A 494 -7.84 -24.76 24.38
CA THR A 494 -6.90 -25.66 25.06
C THR A 494 -5.90 -26.34 24.12
N ARG A 495 -6.07 -26.26 22.79
CA ARG A 495 -5.21 -26.93 21.81
C ARG A 495 -3.91 -26.17 21.57
N GLU A 496 -2.79 -26.75 21.99
CA GLU A 496 -1.47 -26.10 21.93
C GLU A 496 -0.95 -25.86 20.50
N LEU A 497 -1.27 -26.77 19.56
CA LEU A 497 -0.82 -26.70 18.17
C LEU A 497 -1.31 -25.44 17.45
N THR A 498 -2.51 -24.99 17.77
CA THR A 498 -3.09 -23.78 17.18
C THR A 498 -2.68 -22.53 17.97
N ARG A 499 -2.20 -22.67 19.22
CA ARG A 499 -1.81 -21.55 20.10
C ARG A 499 -0.59 -20.81 19.58
N ARG A 500 0.41 -21.52 19.04
CA ARG A 500 1.67 -20.90 18.60
C ARG A 500 1.47 -19.88 17.48
N ASN A 501 0.61 -20.18 16.52
CA ASN A 501 0.24 -19.24 15.45
C ASN A 501 -0.61 -18.05 15.95
N CYS A 502 -1.33 -18.21 17.06
CA CYS A 502 -2.18 -17.16 17.64
C CYS A 502 -1.47 -16.29 18.69
N ALA A 503 -0.34 -16.72 19.25
CA ALA A 503 0.30 -16.10 20.41
C ALA A 503 0.72 -14.63 20.20
N LYS A 504 0.93 -14.19 18.95
CA LYS A 504 1.32 -12.82 18.60
C LYS A 504 0.15 -11.93 18.15
N VAL A 505 -1.08 -12.46 18.14
CA VAL A 505 -2.26 -11.71 17.72
C VAL A 505 -2.56 -10.62 18.75
N THR A 506 -2.49 -9.38 18.31
CA THR A 506 -2.84 -8.15 19.07
C THR A 506 -4.19 -7.59 18.65
N ARG A 507 -4.76 -8.08 17.53
CA ARG A 507 -6.09 -7.68 17.07
C ARG A 507 -6.88 -8.89 16.58
N LEU A 508 -7.87 -9.30 17.37
CA LEU A 508 -8.81 -10.35 17.00
C LEU A 508 -10.17 -9.73 16.66
N LYS A 509 -10.68 -10.00 15.45
CA LYS A 509 -12.01 -9.58 15.04
C LYS A 509 -12.89 -10.80 14.80
N THR A 510 -13.94 -10.90 15.59
CA THR A 510 -14.98 -11.93 15.45
C THR A 510 -16.30 -11.29 15.02
N TRP A 511 -17.16 -12.06 14.37
CA TRP A 511 -18.47 -11.57 13.92
C TRP A 511 -19.49 -11.44 15.06
N ARG A 512 -19.22 -12.13 16.17
CA ARG A 512 -20.02 -12.09 17.41
C ARG A 512 -19.13 -11.65 18.57
N GLU A 513 -19.78 -11.16 19.61
CA GLU A 513 -19.11 -10.78 20.86
C GLU A 513 -18.35 -11.98 21.45
N ILE A 514 -17.12 -11.72 21.89
CA ILE A 514 -16.25 -12.74 22.48
C ILE A 514 -16.68 -12.94 23.93
N VAL A 515 -17.00 -14.17 24.29
CA VAL A 515 -17.18 -14.56 25.69
C VAL A 515 -15.86 -15.14 26.19
N GLY A 516 -14.97 -14.27 26.68
CA GLY A 516 -13.61 -14.65 27.07
C GLY A 516 -13.59 -15.59 28.29
N SER A 517 -13.14 -16.84 28.09
CA SER A 517 -12.76 -17.73 29.19
C SER A 517 -11.37 -17.37 29.72
N LYS A 518 -10.93 -17.96 30.84
CA LYS A 518 -9.53 -17.80 31.29
C LYS A 518 -8.55 -18.34 30.25
N ASP A 519 -8.89 -19.48 29.63
CA ASP A 519 -8.07 -20.11 28.60
C ASP A 519 -7.94 -19.22 27.35
N PHE A 520 -9.00 -18.48 27.00
CA PHE A 520 -8.96 -17.50 25.90
C PHE A 520 -7.83 -16.46 26.06
N TYR A 521 -7.67 -15.87 27.24
CA TYR A 521 -6.61 -14.87 27.48
C TYR A 521 -5.21 -15.49 27.57
N ILE A 522 -5.10 -16.75 27.99
CA ILE A 522 -3.84 -17.51 27.92
C ILE A 522 -3.47 -17.79 26.45
N TYR A 523 -4.48 -18.00 25.61
CA TYR A 523 -4.33 -18.26 24.19
C TYR A 523 -3.91 -17.04 23.38
N PHE A 524 -4.40 -15.87 23.79
CA PHE A 524 -4.15 -14.58 23.15
C PHE A 524 -3.54 -13.58 24.16
N PRO A 525 -2.27 -13.78 24.55
CA PRO A 525 -1.65 -13.01 25.64
C PRO A 525 -1.39 -11.53 25.32
N LEU A 526 -1.60 -11.09 24.07
CA LEU A 526 -1.37 -9.72 23.61
C LEU A 526 -2.66 -8.96 23.24
N LEU A 527 -3.84 -9.57 23.46
CA LEU A 527 -5.15 -8.91 23.39
C LEU A 527 -5.47 -8.24 24.73
#